data_AF-A0A162DSE6-F1
#
_entry.id   AF-A0A162DSE6-F1
#
_cell.length_a   1.000
_cell.length_b   1.000
_cell.length_c   1.000
_cell.angle_alpha   90.00
_cell.angle_beta   90.00
_cell.angle_gamma   90.00
#
_symmetry.space_group_name_H-M   'P 1'
#
loop_
_entity.id
_entity.type
_entity.pdbx_description
1 polymer ?
#
loop_
_entity_poly.entity_id
_entity_poly.type
_entity_poly.pdbx_seq_one_letter_code
_entity_poly.pdbx_strand_id
1 'polypeptide(L)'
;MNFSIRSKALWLIPCFALAGSAFVVRDADANKGGQSFGAKLSEAQQQKLFEARKEWELSSADNRIAIINASQNCIDAAQTPEAFRNCKQKGRQSHRALKEQRRKKINATLKSMGLEPMQSHLKHGHRKGRANNQRIGPKLRSNQV
;
A
#
# COMPACT_ATOMS: atom_id res chain seq x y z
N MET A 1 47.96 37.36 -51.87
CA MET A 1 48.52 36.03 -52.20
C MET A 1 47.61 34.97 -51.59
N ASN A 2 47.23 33.98 -52.40
CA ASN A 2 46.13 33.03 -52.21
C ASN A 2 46.28 32.14 -50.96
N PHE A 3 45.18 31.89 -50.24
CA PHE A 3 44.97 30.60 -49.57
C PHE A 3 43.53 30.13 -49.72
N SER A 4 43.39 29.13 -50.59
CA SER A 4 42.25 28.23 -50.72
C SER A 4 42.10 27.41 -49.45
N ILE A 5 40.89 27.37 -48.87
CA ILE A 5 40.56 26.42 -47.81
C ILE A 5 39.40 25.55 -48.29
N ARG A 6 39.77 24.30 -48.51
CA ARG A 6 38.96 23.16 -48.93
C ARG A 6 37.89 22.81 -47.91
N SER A 7 36.88 22.13 -48.44
CA SER A 7 35.79 21.45 -47.76
C SER A 7 36.16 20.70 -46.48
N LYS A 8 35.18 20.63 -45.57
CA LYS A 8 34.70 19.38 -44.98
C LYS A 8 33.35 19.60 -44.29
N ALA A 9 32.34 18.94 -44.84
CA ALA A 9 31.08 18.69 -44.17
C ALA A 9 31.32 17.83 -42.92
N LEU A 10 30.73 18.21 -41.80
CA LEU A 10 30.38 17.30 -40.73
C LEU A 10 28.99 17.67 -40.25
N TRP A 11 28.06 16.82 -40.65
CA TRP A 11 26.68 16.79 -40.21
C TRP A 11 26.61 16.80 -38.68
N LEU A 12 26.02 17.85 -38.12
CA LEU A 12 25.44 17.80 -36.78
C LEU A 12 24.22 16.88 -36.87
N ILE A 13 24.40 15.61 -36.49
CA ILE A 13 23.30 14.69 -36.22
C ILE A 13 22.71 15.10 -34.86
N PRO A 14 21.51 15.69 -34.80
CA PRO A 14 20.86 15.94 -33.52
C PRO A 14 20.45 14.58 -32.96
N CYS A 15 21.17 14.11 -31.94
CA CYS A 15 20.81 12.92 -31.19
C CYS A 15 19.64 13.24 -30.25
N PHE A 16 18.47 13.55 -30.82
CA PHE A 16 17.19 13.31 -30.16
C PHE A 16 16.75 11.90 -30.51
N ALA A 17 17.55 10.92 -30.09
CA ALA A 17 17.07 9.56 -29.96
C ALA A 17 16.05 9.58 -28.81
N LEU A 18 14.80 9.81 -29.20
CA LEU A 18 13.60 9.13 -28.74
C LEU A 18 13.85 8.10 -27.62
N ALA A 19 14.10 8.58 -26.40
CA ALA A 19 13.85 7.82 -25.20
C ALA A 19 12.34 7.96 -24.92
N GLY A 20 11.53 7.40 -25.81
CA GLY A 20 10.15 7.06 -25.48
C GLY A 20 10.24 5.99 -24.41
N SER A 21 10.30 6.41 -23.15
CA SER A 21 10.02 5.51 -22.04
C SER A 21 8.60 5.01 -22.28
N ALA A 22 8.50 3.76 -22.75
CA ALA A 22 7.28 3.01 -22.68
C ALA A 22 6.90 2.95 -21.20
N PHE A 23 6.11 3.92 -20.74
CA PHE A 23 5.13 3.65 -19.71
C PHE A 23 4.17 2.67 -20.35
N VAL A 24 4.56 1.39 -20.33
CA VAL A 24 3.57 0.34 -20.24
C VAL A 24 2.78 0.68 -18.98
N VAL A 25 1.62 1.31 -19.18
CA VAL A 25 0.50 1.11 -18.27
C VAL A 25 0.32 -0.39 -18.30
N ARG A 26 1.02 -1.08 -17.39
CA ARG A 26 0.57 -2.39 -16.97
C ARG A 26 -0.79 -2.06 -16.41
N ASP A 27 -1.83 -2.41 -17.14
CA ASP A 27 -3.09 -2.77 -16.55
C ASP A 27 -2.73 -3.82 -15.50
N ALA A 28 -2.47 -3.33 -14.30
CA ALA A 28 -2.49 -4.16 -13.13
C ALA A 28 -3.95 -4.55 -13.05
N ASP A 29 -4.29 -5.68 -13.67
CA ASP A 29 -5.42 -6.49 -13.25
C ASP A 29 -5.35 -6.49 -11.73
N ALA A 30 -6.22 -5.69 -11.12
CA ALA A 30 -6.33 -5.49 -9.69
C ALA A 30 -6.99 -6.74 -9.09
N ASN A 31 -6.34 -7.88 -9.27
CA ASN A 31 -6.79 -9.20 -8.87
C ASN A 31 -5.77 -9.85 -7.94
N LYS A 32 -5.27 -9.11 -6.94
CA LYS A 32 -4.56 -9.71 -5.79
C LYS A 32 -4.89 -8.97 -4.51
N GLY A 33 -6.01 -9.36 -3.89
CA GLY A 33 -6.37 -8.93 -2.54
C GLY A 33 -7.85 -9.07 -2.18
N GLY A 34 -8.73 -9.29 -3.15
CA GLY A 34 -10.12 -9.63 -2.87
C GLY A 34 -10.18 -11.00 -2.20
N GLN A 35 -10.78 -11.08 -1.00
CA GLN A 35 -11.23 -12.37 -0.48
C GLN A 35 -12.12 -13.00 -1.53
N SER A 36 -11.69 -14.15 -2.05
CA SER A 36 -12.53 -15.00 -2.90
C SER A 36 -13.66 -15.50 -2.01
N PHE A 37 -14.87 -14.97 -2.24
CA PHE A 37 -16.07 -15.64 -1.77
C PHE A 37 -16.09 -17.00 -2.48
N GLY A 38 -16.08 -18.10 -1.74
CA GLY A 38 -15.95 -19.46 -2.28
C GLY A 38 -17.05 -19.87 -3.29
N ALA A 39 -18.06 -19.02 -3.48
CA ALA A 39 -19.06 -19.11 -4.53
C ALA A 39 -19.04 -17.82 -5.38
N LYS A 40 -19.19 -17.96 -6.70
CA LYS A 40 -19.28 -16.83 -7.63
C LYS A 40 -20.57 -16.05 -7.33
N LEU A 41 -20.41 -14.85 -6.77
CA LEU A 41 -21.53 -13.94 -6.46
C LEU A 41 -22.29 -13.59 -7.74
N SER A 42 -23.62 -13.51 -7.65
CA SER A 42 -24.46 -12.92 -8.71
C SER A 42 -24.11 -11.45 -8.94
N GLU A 43 -24.38 -10.92 -10.13
CA GLU A 43 -24.10 -9.51 -10.46
C GLU A 43 -24.78 -8.54 -9.48
N ALA A 44 -26.02 -8.81 -9.09
CA ALA A 44 -26.74 -8.01 -8.10
C ALA A 44 -26.06 -8.01 -6.73
N GLN A 45 -25.52 -9.16 -6.28
CA GLN A 45 -24.76 -9.25 -5.02
C GLN A 45 -23.41 -8.52 -5.13
N GLN A 46 -22.75 -8.61 -6.28
CA GLN A 46 -21.50 -7.88 -6.55
C GLN A 46 -21.74 -6.37 -6.50
N GLN A 47 -22.80 -5.88 -7.14
CA GLN A 47 -23.16 -4.46 -7.13
C GLN A 47 -23.46 -3.97 -5.72
N LYS A 48 -24.24 -4.73 -4.93
CA LYS A 48 -24.53 -4.37 -3.52
C LYS A 48 -23.25 -4.29 -2.67
N LEU A 49 -22.31 -5.23 -2.84
CA LEU A 49 -21.03 -5.17 -2.15
C LEU A 49 -20.16 -4.00 -2.62
N PHE A 50 -20.18 -3.69 -3.90
CA PHE A 50 -19.46 -2.55 -4.46
C PHE A 50 -19.96 -1.24 -3.83
N GLU A 51 -21.28 -1.00 -3.83
CA GLU A 51 -21.86 0.21 -3.25
C GLU A 51 -21.55 0.33 -1.75
N ALA A 52 -21.70 -0.76 -0.99
CA ALA A 52 -21.38 -0.76 0.44
C ALA A 52 -19.89 -0.46 0.71
N ARG A 53 -18.99 -0.96 -0.15
CA ARG A 53 -17.54 -0.65 -0.06
C ARG A 53 -17.27 0.81 -0.41
N LYS A 54 -17.86 1.31 -1.50
CA LYS A 54 -17.71 2.69 -1.96
C LYS A 54 -18.19 3.67 -0.88
N GLU A 55 -19.39 3.47 -0.35
CA GLU A 55 -19.96 4.26 0.74
C GLU A 55 -19.01 4.29 1.95
N TRP A 56 -18.52 3.12 2.38
CA TRP A 56 -17.58 3.03 3.50
C TRP A 56 -16.25 3.75 3.22
N GLU A 57 -15.67 3.58 2.04
CA GLU A 57 -14.39 4.23 1.69
C GLU A 57 -14.52 5.75 1.72
N LEU A 58 -15.64 6.28 1.21
CA LEU A 58 -15.94 7.71 1.27
C LEU A 58 -16.18 8.18 2.71
N SER A 59 -17.05 7.49 3.46
CA SER A 59 -17.40 7.89 4.83
C SER A 59 -16.26 7.76 5.82
N SER A 60 -15.24 6.94 5.52
CA SER A 60 -14.08 6.69 6.39
C SER A 60 -12.83 7.47 5.99
N ALA A 61 -12.90 8.32 4.95
CA ALA A 61 -11.76 9.10 4.46
C ALA A 61 -11.14 9.97 5.57
N ASP A 62 -11.96 10.73 6.29
CA ASP A 62 -11.48 11.61 7.37
C ASP A 62 -10.85 10.82 8.52
N ASN A 63 -11.40 9.65 8.87
CA ASN A 63 -10.81 8.76 9.86
C ASN A 63 -9.41 8.28 9.43
N ARG A 64 -9.22 7.97 8.14
CA ARG A 64 -7.90 7.56 7.61
C ARG A 64 -6.91 8.71 7.70
N ILE A 65 -7.32 9.91 7.32
CA ILE A 65 -6.50 11.13 7.41
C ILE A 65 -6.13 11.41 8.87
N ALA A 66 -7.10 11.35 9.80
CA ALA A 66 -6.87 11.55 11.21
C ALA A 66 -5.87 10.54 11.80
N ILE A 67 -5.96 9.26 11.42
CA ILE A 67 -5.00 8.24 11.87
C ILE A 67 -3.59 8.55 11.37
N ILE A 68 -3.45 8.99 10.12
CA ILE A 68 -2.16 9.35 9.53
C ILE A 68 -1.57 10.56 10.27
N ASN A 69 -2.34 11.64 10.40
CA ASN A 69 -1.89 12.88 11.04
C ASN A 69 -1.54 12.64 12.53
N ALA A 70 -2.37 11.88 13.26
CA ALA A 70 -2.09 11.55 14.65
C ALA A 70 -0.82 10.70 14.80
N SER A 71 -0.58 9.77 13.85
CA SER A 71 0.63 8.96 13.85
C SER A 71 1.87 9.79 13.55
N GLN A 72 1.79 10.71 12.58
CA GLN A 72 2.86 11.63 12.23
C GLN A 72 3.21 12.53 13.42
N ASN A 73 2.23 13.21 13.99
CA ASN A 73 2.44 14.10 15.14
C ASN A 73 3.06 13.37 16.35
N CYS A 74 2.63 12.13 16.63
CA CYS A 74 3.21 11.32 17.70
C CYS A 74 4.69 11.01 17.43
N ILE A 75 5.02 10.62 16.20
CA ILE A 75 6.39 10.29 15.80
C ILE A 75 7.27 11.53 15.86
N ASP A 76 6.80 12.66 15.35
CA ASP A 76 7.55 13.93 15.32
C ASP A 76 7.83 14.44 16.74
N ALA A 77 6.92 14.22 17.69
CA ALA A 77 7.09 14.57 19.09
C ALA A 77 7.91 13.53 19.91
N ALA A 78 8.25 12.38 19.34
CA ALA A 78 8.90 11.31 20.08
C ALA A 78 10.40 11.61 20.31
N GLN A 79 10.76 11.88 21.57
CA GLN A 79 12.14 12.19 21.96
C GLN A 79 13.00 10.96 22.27
N THR A 80 12.38 9.78 22.39
CA THR A 80 13.08 8.54 22.77
C THR A 80 12.73 7.37 21.85
N PRO A 81 13.62 6.36 21.73
CA PRO A 81 13.32 5.14 20.97
C PRO A 81 12.07 4.40 21.47
N GLU A 82 11.79 4.46 22.77
CA GLU A 82 10.61 3.85 23.37
C GLU A 82 9.34 4.61 22.98
N ALA A 83 9.33 5.95 23.09
CA ALA A 83 8.22 6.78 22.65
C ALA A 83 7.89 6.52 21.16
N PHE A 84 8.92 6.44 20.31
CA PHE A 84 8.75 6.12 18.90
C PHE A 84 8.11 4.74 18.68
N ARG A 85 8.53 3.71 19.41
CA ARG A 85 7.90 2.37 19.35
C ARG A 85 6.43 2.42 19.76
N ASN A 86 6.12 3.16 20.82
CA ASN A 86 4.75 3.34 21.31
C ASN A 86 3.87 4.07 20.28
N CYS A 87 4.38 5.12 19.63
CA CYS A 87 3.67 5.79 18.53
C CYS A 87 3.34 4.84 17.38
N LYS A 88 4.31 4.02 16.95
CA LYS A 88 4.06 3.02 15.90
C LYS A 88 3.04 1.97 16.34
N GLN A 89 3.05 1.55 17.61
CA GLN A 89 2.06 0.62 18.13
C GLN A 89 0.66 1.23 18.12
N LYS A 90 0.50 2.47 18.59
CA LYS A 90 -0.77 3.20 18.56
C LYS A 90 -1.30 3.33 17.14
N GLY A 91 -0.48 3.77 16.19
CA GLY A 91 -0.88 3.85 14.78
C GLY A 91 -1.35 2.49 14.22
N ARG A 92 -0.64 1.40 14.51
CA ARG A 92 -1.06 0.04 14.13
C ARG A 92 -2.41 -0.36 14.74
N GLN A 93 -2.64 -0.03 16.00
CA GLN A 93 -3.92 -0.30 16.67
C GLN A 93 -5.06 0.48 16.01
N SER A 94 -4.86 1.76 15.71
CA SER A 94 -5.87 2.58 15.04
C SER A 94 -6.20 2.05 13.64
N HIS A 95 -5.20 1.65 12.85
CA HIS A 95 -5.44 1.00 11.56
C HIS A 95 -6.19 -0.35 11.70
N ARG A 96 -5.86 -1.15 12.72
CA ARG A 96 -6.58 -2.40 13.00
C ARG A 96 -8.04 -2.14 13.35
N ALA A 97 -8.30 -1.12 14.18
CA ALA A 97 -9.65 -0.71 14.55
C ALA A 97 -10.46 -0.26 13.32
N LEU A 98 -9.87 0.57 12.46
CA LEU A 98 -10.53 1.01 11.22
C LEU A 98 -10.83 -0.17 10.28
N LYS A 99 -9.88 -1.10 10.14
CA LYS A 99 -10.08 -2.34 9.36
C LYS A 99 -11.21 -3.17 9.94
N GLU A 100 -11.32 -3.26 11.25
CA GLU A 100 -12.41 -3.98 11.93
C GLU A 100 -13.76 -3.32 11.68
N GLN A 101 -13.85 -2.00 11.73
CA GLN A 101 -15.09 -1.28 11.39
C GLN A 101 -15.52 -1.56 9.95
N ARG A 102 -14.58 -1.50 9.00
CA ARG A 102 -14.84 -1.88 7.61
C ARG A 102 -15.39 -3.29 7.51
N ARG A 103 -14.75 -4.27 8.18
CA ARG A 103 -15.20 -5.66 8.18
C ARG A 103 -16.63 -5.78 8.69
N LYS A 104 -16.97 -5.11 9.79
CA LYS A 104 -18.33 -5.13 10.34
C LYS A 104 -19.37 -4.61 9.33
N LYS A 105 -19.10 -3.48 8.67
CA LYS A 105 -19.99 -2.94 7.62
C LYS A 105 -20.16 -3.92 6.47
N ILE A 106 -19.07 -4.46 5.91
CA ILE A 106 -19.14 -5.42 4.80
C ILE A 106 -19.81 -6.73 5.21
N ASN A 107 -19.53 -7.24 6.41
CA ASN A 107 -20.17 -8.45 6.94
C ASN A 107 -21.67 -8.26 7.16
N ALA A 108 -22.11 -7.06 7.56
CA ALA A 108 -23.53 -6.75 7.63
C ALA A 108 -24.19 -6.83 6.24
N THR A 109 -23.55 -6.27 5.21
CA THR A 109 -24.02 -6.40 3.81
C THR A 109 -24.07 -7.85 3.35
N LEU A 110 -23.04 -8.65 3.65
CA LEU A 110 -23.02 -10.08 3.31
C LEU A 110 -24.17 -10.85 3.97
N LYS A 111 -24.36 -10.66 5.28
CA LYS A 111 -25.45 -11.28 6.05
C LYS A 111 -26.82 -10.90 5.49
N SER A 112 -27.02 -9.64 5.07
CA SER A 112 -28.28 -9.19 4.46
C SER A 112 -28.62 -9.92 3.15
N MET A 113 -27.63 -10.55 2.50
CA MET A 113 -27.78 -11.33 1.27
C MET A 113 -27.68 -12.84 1.52
N GLY A 114 -27.71 -13.28 2.79
CA GLY A 114 -27.57 -14.71 3.17
C GLY A 114 -26.17 -15.28 2.94
N LEU A 115 -25.14 -14.44 2.83
CA LEU A 115 -23.77 -14.85 2.58
C LEU A 115 -22.97 -14.93 3.89
N GLU A 116 -22.02 -15.87 3.90
CA GLU A 116 -21.10 -16.04 5.02
C GLU A 116 -20.23 -14.79 5.25
N PRO A 117 -20.00 -14.39 6.51
CA PRO A 117 -19.18 -13.22 6.82
C PRO A 117 -17.70 -13.47 6.54
N MET A 118 -16.98 -12.40 6.21
CA MET A 118 -15.52 -12.41 6.12
C MET A 118 -14.91 -12.76 7.47
N GLN A 119 -14.03 -13.76 7.52
CA GLN A 119 -13.33 -14.14 8.74
C GLN A 119 -12.29 -13.08 9.14
N SER A 120 -12.18 -12.83 10.44
CA SER A 120 -11.27 -11.82 10.99
C SER A 120 -9.80 -12.26 10.95
N HIS A 121 -9.57 -13.56 10.88
CA HIS A 121 -8.25 -14.16 10.79
C HIS A 121 -8.09 -14.78 9.41
N LEU A 122 -7.25 -14.17 8.56
CA LEU A 122 -6.47 -15.02 7.67
C LEU A 122 -5.70 -15.92 8.64
N LYS A 123 -6.02 -17.23 8.68
CA LYS A 123 -5.11 -18.21 9.26
C LYS A 123 -3.77 -17.88 8.63
N HIS A 124 -2.85 -17.35 9.43
CA HIS A 124 -1.48 -17.22 8.99
C HIS A 124 -1.05 -18.66 8.77
N GLY A 125 -1.20 -19.16 7.54
CA GLY A 125 -0.44 -20.30 7.09
C GLY A 125 0.99 -19.93 7.45
N HIS A 126 1.59 -20.71 8.34
CA HIS A 126 2.97 -20.57 8.75
C HIS A 126 3.79 -20.55 7.45
N ARG A 127 4.01 -19.36 6.89
CA ARG A 127 4.97 -19.20 5.80
C ARG A 127 6.28 -19.34 6.53
N LYS A 128 6.77 -20.59 6.58
CA LYS A 128 8.05 -21.00 7.15
C LYS A 128 9.05 -19.97 6.65
N GLY A 129 9.39 -19.02 7.52
CA GLY A 129 10.24 -17.91 7.16
C GLY A 129 11.58 -18.50 6.81
N ARG A 130 12.02 -18.32 5.57
CA ARG A 130 13.43 -18.43 5.22
C ARG A 130 14.14 -17.44 6.13
N ALA A 131 14.87 -17.96 7.10
CA ALA A 131 15.64 -17.18 8.05
C ALA A 131 16.70 -16.38 7.28
N ASN A 132 16.38 -15.15 6.91
CA ASN A 132 17.41 -14.16 6.61
C ASN A 132 17.03 -12.88 7.35
N ASN A 133 17.33 -12.91 8.65
CA ASN A 133 17.19 -11.78 9.54
C ASN A 133 18.55 -11.07 9.64
N GLN A 134 19.11 -10.65 8.49
CA GLN A 134 20.05 -9.53 8.51
C GLN A 134 19.24 -8.27 8.76
N ARG A 135 19.03 -7.98 10.05
CA ARG A 135 18.71 -6.64 10.51
C ARG A 135 19.88 -5.74 10.04
N ILE A 136 19.69 -5.01 8.94
CA ILE A 136 20.59 -3.93 8.56
C ILE A 136 20.30 -2.79 9.54
N GLY A 137 21.02 -2.80 10.65
CA GLY A 137 20.95 -1.82 11.70
C GLY A 137 21.92 -2.23 12.81
N PRO A 138 22.72 -1.31 13.36
CA PRO A 138 23.70 -1.65 14.38
C PRO A 138 22.97 -2.31 15.56
N LYS A 139 23.39 -3.53 15.92
CA LYS A 139 23.01 -4.10 17.22
C LYS A 139 23.72 -3.26 18.27
N LEU A 140 22.98 -2.37 18.92
CA LEU A 140 23.44 -1.76 20.17
C LEU A 140 23.68 -2.90 21.15
N ARG A 141 24.96 -3.21 21.38
CA ARG A 141 25.42 -4.07 22.47
C ARG A 141 24.99 -3.36 23.74
N SER A 142 23.99 -3.89 24.44
CA SER A 142 23.82 -3.58 25.85
C SER A 142 24.86 -4.41 26.59
N ASN A 143 26.01 -3.79 26.88
CA ASN A 143 26.97 -4.20 27.89
C ASN A 143 27.89 -3.00 28.18
N GLN A 144 28.05 -2.68 29.46
CA GLN A 144 28.80 -1.56 30.07
C GLN A 144 27.97 -0.26 30.07
N VAL A 145 27.53 0.30 31.20
CA VAL A 145 28.06 0.36 32.58
C VAL A 145 26.91 0.19 33.59
#